data_AF-A0A843FBI3-F1
#
_entry.id   AF-A0A843FBI3-F1
#
_cell.length_a   1.000
_cell.length_b   1.000
_cell.length_c   1.000
_cell.angle_alpha   90.00
_cell.angle_beta   90.00
_cell.angle_gamma   90.00
#
_symmetry.space_group_name_H-M   'P 1'
#
loop_
_entity.id
_entity.type
_entity.pdbx_description
1 polymer ?
#
loop_
_entity_poly.entity_id
_entity_poly.type
_entity_poly.pdbx_seq_one_letter_code
_entity_poly.pdbx_strand_id
1 'polypeptide(L)'
;EIACSRGILCVTSAGNDGGTSFPYISAPADGEQVLTIGAVGTNGVRANFSSVGPTYDGRIKPDLMALGQGAAVVMAGEGEYYNNGNGTSFACPVLAGMAACLWQANRCSTAAEIRDALRESGNMTSPNNNYGYGIPNFMMALDYLFWKNNSDFVINSALSVFPNPSNGNVKVLLKIEGNAEVKVYNQIGKLLYYNNINTYNSNGLDEFLSNVDSGVYIINLMCYEKNIITKFIKY
;
A
#
# COMPACT_ATOMS: atom_id res chain seq x y z
N GLU A 1 -4.06 14.82 17.57
CA GLU A 1 -3.96 16.25 17.22
C GLU A 1 -2.62 16.87 17.64
N ILE A 2 -2.40 17.23 18.91
CA ILE A 2 -1.18 17.97 19.32
C ILE A 2 0.12 17.24 18.96
N ALA A 3 0.27 15.96 19.34
CA ALA A 3 1.48 15.19 19.03
C ALA A 3 1.69 15.01 17.51
N CYS A 4 0.62 14.74 16.74
CA CYS A 4 0.66 14.63 15.29
C CYS A 4 1.20 15.92 14.62
N SER A 5 0.72 17.08 15.08
CA SER A 5 1.17 18.40 14.58
C SER A 5 2.66 18.69 14.84
N ARG A 6 3.29 17.93 15.73
CA ARG A 6 4.73 18.02 16.06
C ARG A 6 5.57 16.95 15.35
N GLY A 7 5.00 16.26 14.36
CA GLY A 7 5.70 15.24 13.58
C GLY A 7 5.77 13.87 14.26
N ILE A 8 4.96 13.62 15.29
CA ILE A 8 4.86 12.30 15.92
C ILE A 8 3.75 11.51 15.24
N LEU A 9 4.07 10.33 14.70
CA LEU A 9 3.03 9.40 14.23
C LEU A 9 2.29 8.82 15.44
N CYS A 10 1.04 9.23 15.65
CA CYS A 10 0.21 8.69 16.71
C CYS A 10 -0.60 7.51 16.17
N VAL A 11 -0.34 6.32 16.70
CA VAL A 11 -1.11 5.10 16.40
C VAL A 11 -2.06 4.84 17.56
N THR A 12 -3.33 4.55 17.28
CA THR A 12 -4.36 4.40 18.32
C THR A 12 -5.32 3.26 17.98
N SER A 13 -5.74 2.49 18.98
CA SER A 13 -6.73 1.43 18.83
C SER A 13 -8.12 1.99 18.51
N ALA A 14 -8.84 1.38 17.58
CA ALA A 14 -10.19 1.82 17.20
C ALA A 14 -11.22 1.74 18.33
N GLY A 15 -11.03 0.83 19.30
CA GLY A 15 -12.02 0.53 20.34
C GLY A 15 -12.58 -0.88 20.19
N ASN A 16 -13.28 -1.34 21.22
CA ASN A 16 -13.81 -2.72 21.31
C ASN A 16 -15.35 -2.77 21.41
N ASP A 17 -16.02 -1.71 20.94
CA ASP A 17 -17.48 -1.55 21.07
C ASP A 17 -18.24 -2.07 19.84
N GLY A 18 -17.57 -2.57 18.81
CA GLY A 18 -18.16 -2.93 17.51
C GLY A 18 -19.29 -3.96 17.55
N GLY A 19 -19.40 -4.73 18.63
CA GLY A 19 -20.46 -5.70 18.88
C GLY A 19 -21.59 -5.19 19.81
N THR A 20 -21.56 -3.92 20.21
CA THR A 20 -22.52 -3.31 21.13
C THR A 20 -23.60 -2.53 20.36
N SER A 21 -24.57 -1.95 21.07
CA SER A 21 -25.58 -1.05 20.50
C SER A 21 -24.99 0.29 20.00
N PHE A 22 -23.76 0.63 20.40
CA PHE A 22 -23.06 1.83 19.99
C PHE A 22 -21.66 1.47 19.45
N PRO A 23 -21.56 0.97 18.20
CA PRO A 23 -20.36 0.30 17.70
C PRO A 23 -19.25 1.25 17.21
N TYR A 24 -19.42 2.55 17.43
CA TYR A 24 -18.64 3.58 16.76
C TYR A 24 -17.29 3.82 17.43
N ILE A 25 -16.31 4.21 16.61
CA ILE A 25 -15.03 4.73 17.06
C ILE A 25 -15.26 6.02 17.86
N SER A 26 -14.48 6.18 18.93
CA SER A 26 -14.55 7.32 19.85
C SER A 26 -13.19 8.00 20.01
N ALA A 27 -13.16 9.14 20.69
CA ALA A 27 -11.92 9.84 20.97
C ALA A 27 -10.93 8.99 21.80
N PRO A 28 -9.62 9.02 21.49
CA PRO A 28 -8.94 9.86 20.49
C PRO A 28 -8.79 9.21 19.10
N ALA A 29 -9.42 8.05 18.87
CA ALA A 29 -9.29 7.29 17.63
C ALA A 29 -10.06 7.90 16.43
N ASP A 30 -10.92 8.88 16.69
CA ASP A 30 -11.59 9.71 15.68
C ASP A 30 -10.73 10.88 15.18
N GLY A 31 -9.54 11.12 15.75
CA GLY A 31 -8.65 12.21 15.34
C GLY A 31 -8.23 12.13 13.86
N GLU A 32 -8.12 13.28 13.20
CA GLU A 32 -7.84 13.36 11.75
C GLU A 32 -6.43 12.87 11.42
N GLN A 33 -5.46 13.27 12.21
CA GLN A 33 -4.06 12.92 11.98
C GLN A 33 -3.63 11.64 12.68
N VAL A 34 -4.50 11.03 13.49
CA VAL A 34 -4.22 9.78 14.20
C VAL A 34 -4.36 8.62 13.24
N LEU A 35 -3.44 7.66 13.31
CA LEU A 35 -3.53 6.39 12.58
C LEU A 35 -4.29 5.37 13.45
N THR A 36 -5.55 5.14 13.12
CA THR A 36 -6.49 4.36 13.90
C THR A 36 -6.55 2.92 13.44
N ILE A 37 -6.35 1.97 14.34
CA ILE A 37 -6.16 0.55 14.03
C ILE A 37 -7.32 -0.29 14.52
N GLY A 38 -8.03 -0.92 13.57
CA GLY A 38 -9.02 -1.94 13.85
C GLY A 38 -8.40 -3.33 13.95
N ALA A 39 -9.17 -4.30 14.43
CA ALA A 39 -8.73 -5.67 14.67
C ALA A 39 -9.31 -6.64 13.65
N VAL A 40 -8.46 -7.49 13.08
CA VAL A 40 -8.82 -8.69 12.34
C VAL A 40 -8.34 -9.95 13.06
N GLY A 41 -8.94 -11.09 12.73
CA GLY A 41 -8.38 -12.41 13.03
C GLY A 41 -7.32 -12.84 12.01
N THR A 42 -6.76 -14.04 12.20
CA THR A 42 -5.74 -14.63 11.31
C THR A 42 -6.25 -14.87 9.88
N ASN A 43 -7.56 -14.98 9.69
CA ASN A 43 -8.22 -15.09 8.39
C ASN A 43 -8.45 -13.72 7.70
N GLY A 44 -7.99 -12.62 8.29
CA GLY A 44 -8.19 -11.27 7.77
C GLY A 44 -9.62 -10.73 7.93
N VAL A 45 -10.51 -11.46 8.60
CA VAL A 45 -11.89 -11.02 8.87
C VAL A 45 -11.91 -10.10 10.07
N ARG A 46 -12.66 -8.98 9.98
CA ARG A 46 -12.84 -8.03 11.09
C ARG A 46 -13.37 -8.76 12.32
N ALA A 47 -12.70 -8.55 13.44
CA ALA A 47 -13.15 -9.06 14.73
C ALA A 47 -14.46 -8.35 15.13
N ASN A 48 -15.47 -9.09 15.59
CA ASN A 48 -16.79 -8.53 15.89
C ASN A 48 -16.72 -7.31 16.83
N PHE A 49 -15.83 -7.37 17.84
CA PHE A 49 -15.63 -6.31 18.81
C PHE A 49 -14.96 -5.05 18.23
N SER A 50 -14.26 -5.11 17.10
CA SER A 50 -13.52 -3.94 16.59
C SER A 50 -14.48 -2.80 16.27
N SER A 51 -14.35 -1.66 16.95
CA SER A 51 -15.20 -0.50 16.66
C SER A 51 -15.08 -0.07 15.18
N VAL A 52 -16.17 0.49 14.66
CA VAL A 52 -16.31 0.87 13.25
C VAL A 52 -16.48 2.38 13.11
N GLY A 53 -16.16 2.91 11.95
CA GLY A 53 -16.54 4.26 11.58
C GLY A 53 -18.02 4.38 11.18
N PRO A 54 -18.39 5.48 10.52
CA PRO A 54 -17.53 6.65 10.31
C PRO A 54 -17.29 7.38 11.64
N THR A 55 -16.40 8.37 11.63
CA THR A 55 -16.39 9.38 12.69
C THR A 55 -17.68 10.21 12.66
N TYR A 56 -17.93 11.01 13.70
CA TYR A 56 -19.10 11.88 13.76
C TYR A 56 -19.24 12.81 12.55
N ASP A 57 -18.12 13.28 12.01
CA ASP A 57 -18.03 14.14 10.82
C ASP A 57 -17.90 13.37 9.49
N GLY A 58 -18.10 12.05 9.50
CA GLY A 58 -18.22 11.25 8.27
C GLY A 58 -16.92 10.73 7.68
N ARG A 59 -15.76 10.92 8.34
CA ARG A 59 -14.48 10.37 7.87
C ARG A 59 -14.43 8.85 8.04
N ILE A 60 -13.72 8.21 7.12
CA ILE A 60 -13.46 6.78 7.18
C ILE A 60 -12.51 6.50 8.35
N LYS A 61 -12.99 5.66 9.29
CA LYS A 61 -12.20 5.04 10.35
C LYS A 61 -12.69 3.58 10.55
N PRO A 62 -11.86 2.65 11.04
CA PRO A 62 -10.43 2.80 11.32
C PRO A 62 -9.65 3.13 10.02
N ASP A 63 -8.39 3.55 10.11
CA ASP A 63 -7.56 3.73 8.91
C ASP A 63 -7.10 2.38 8.36
N LEU A 64 -6.64 1.49 9.24
CA LEU A 64 -6.05 0.21 8.87
C LEU A 64 -6.44 -0.89 9.83
N MET A 65 -6.19 -2.14 9.42
CA MET A 65 -6.46 -3.33 10.20
C MET A 65 -5.15 -4.08 10.49
N ALA A 66 -5.06 -4.66 11.69
CA ALA A 66 -3.99 -5.58 12.05
C ALA A 66 -4.52 -6.73 12.93
N LEU A 67 -3.69 -7.74 13.15
CA LEU A 67 -4.04 -8.89 13.98
C LEU A 67 -4.35 -8.43 15.41
N GLY A 68 -5.61 -8.61 15.83
CA GLY A 68 -6.06 -8.27 17.18
C GLY A 68 -7.00 -9.30 17.80
N GLN A 69 -7.50 -10.27 17.03
CA GLN A 69 -8.26 -11.41 17.54
C GLN A 69 -7.38 -12.67 17.52
N GLY A 70 -7.22 -13.31 18.67
CA GLY A 70 -6.32 -14.45 18.85
C GLY A 70 -4.85 -14.06 18.68
N ALA A 71 -4.49 -12.82 19.05
CA ALA A 71 -3.12 -12.34 18.94
C ALA A 71 -2.26 -12.94 20.06
N ALA A 72 -1.09 -13.51 19.74
CA ALA A 72 -0.16 -13.99 20.74
C ALA A 72 0.40 -12.81 21.55
N VAL A 73 0.31 -12.89 22.88
CA VAL A 73 0.74 -11.85 23.81
C VAL A 73 1.65 -12.45 24.86
N VAL A 74 2.71 -11.73 25.21
CA VAL A 74 3.60 -12.12 26.31
C VAL A 74 2.92 -11.79 27.64
N MET A 75 2.92 -12.75 28.56
CA MET A 75 2.37 -12.56 29.89
C MET A 75 3.49 -12.17 30.88
N ALA A 76 3.19 -11.24 31.78
CA ALA A 76 4.10 -10.89 32.86
C ALA A 76 3.83 -11.80 34.08
N GLY A 77 4.80 -12.60 34.50
CA GLY A 77 4.70 -13.48 35.67
C GLY A 77 5.52 -14.78 35.54
N GLU A 78 5.54 -15.59 36.60
CA GLU A 78 6.10 -16.95 36.57
C GLU A 78 5.02 -17.93 36.05
N GLY A 79 5.27 -18.60 34.91
CA GLY A 79 4.30 -19.50 34.26
C GLY A 79 4.35 -19.44 32.73
N GLU A 80 3.22 -19.70 32.07
CA GLU A 80 3.12 -19.64 30.60
C GLU A 80 3.65 -18.31 30.05
N TYR A 81 4.65 -18.38 29.19
CA TYR A 81 5.35 -17.21 28.63
C TYR A 81 4.51 -16.43 27.61
N TYR A 82 3.40 -17.00 27.14
CA TYR A 82 2.49 -16.37 26.20
C TYR A 82 1.06 -16.89 26.34
N ASN A 83 0.09 -16.07 25.93
CA ASN A 83 -1.32 -16.45 25.77
C ASN A 83 -1.89 -15.77 24.51
N ASN A 84 -3.15 -16.02 24.15
CA ASN A 84 -3.85 -15.31 23.08
C ASN A 84 -4.78 -14.24 23.66
N GLY A 85 -4.65 -13.01 23.14
CA GLY A 85 -5.47 -11.86 23.48
C GLY A 85 -6.44 -11.47 22.37
N ASN A 86 -7.55 -10.85 22.77
CA ASN A 86 -8.53 -10.24 21.86
C ASN A 86 -8.68 -8.76 22.17
N GLY A 87 -8.45 -7.90 21.19
CA GLY A 87 -8.63 -6.46 21.31
C GLY A 87 -7.93 -5.66 20.23
N THR A 88 -8.48 -4.50 19.88
CA THR A 88 -7.79 -3.51 19.03
C THR A 88 -6.51 -2.99 19.69
N SER A 89 -6.41 -3.09 21.03
CA SER A 89 -5.19 -2.84 21.80
C SER A 89 -4.01 -3.74 21.43
N PHE A 90 -4.25 -4.92 20.83
CA PHE A 90 -3.18 -5.79 20.32
C PHE A 90 -2.87 -5.52 18.84
N ALA A 91 -3.89 -5.14 18.06
CA ALA A 91 -3.69 -4.71 16.67
C ALA A 91 -2.86 -3.42 16.58
N CYS A 92 -3.10 -2.47 17.48
CA CYS A 92 -2.40 -1.19 17.53
C CYS A 92 -0.87 -1.30 17.61
N PRO A 93 -0.25 -2.01 18.58
CA PRO A 93 1.20 -2.16 18.65
C PRO A 93 1.79 -2.99 17.50
N VAL A 94 1.05 -3.94 16.94
CA VAL A 94 1.49 -4.67 15.72
C VAL A 94 1.71 -3.69 14.58
N LEU A 95 0.73 -2.81 14.32
CA LEU A 95 0.84 -1.83 13.24
C LEU A 95 1.82 -0.70 13.57
N ALA A 96 1.95 -0.31 14.84
CA ALA A 96 2.98 0.64 15.28
C ALA A 96 4.40 0.10 15.04
N GLY A 97 4.64 -1.19 15.28
CA GLY A 97 5.92 -1.84 14.97
C GLY A 97 6.24 -1.83 13.47
N MET A 98 5.25 -2.17 12.64
CA MET A 98 5.35 -2.06 11.18
C MET A 98 5.69 -0.64 10.74
N ALA A 99 4.98 0.36 11.27
CA ALA A 99 5.22 1.77 10.97
C ALA A 99 6.63 2.22 11.39
N ALA A 100 7.11 1.78 12.56
CA ALA A 100 8.46 2.07 13.03
C ALA A 100 9.54 1.49 12.10
N CYS A 101 9.38 0.25 11.64
CA CYS A 101 10.30 -0.36 10.67
C CYS A 101 10.27 0.38 9.33
N LEU A 102 9.08 0.75 8.84
CA LEU A 102 8.93 1.48 7.59
C LEU A 102 9.62 2.86 7.66
N TRP A 103 9.46 3.54 8.79
CA TRP A 103 10.08 4.83 9.02
C TRP A 103 11.59 4.73 9.24
N GLN A 104 12.07 3.64 9.86
CA GLN A 104 13.51 3.36 9.97
C GLN A 104 14.17 3.20 8.60
N ALA A 105 13.47 2.56 7.64
CA ALA A 105 13.94 2.44 6.26
C ALA A 105 13.89 3.78 5.50
N ASN A 106 12.97 4.67 5.87
CA ASN A 106 12.72 5.95 5.19
C ASN A 106 12.86 7.14 6.17
N ARG A 107 14.04 7.30 6.77
CA ARG A 107 14.26 8.26 7.89
C ARG A 107 14.00 9.73 7.55
N CYS A 108 13.98 10.08 6.26
CA CYS A 108 13.69 11.44 5.81
C CYS A 108 12.19 11.72 5.64
N SER A 109 11.35 10.68 5.70
CA SER A 109 9.90 10.83 5.57
C SER A 109 9.29 11.47 6.81
N THR A 110 8.21 12.21 6.60
CA THR A 110 7.37 12.80 7.64
C THR A 110 6.38 11.76 8.19
N ALA A 111 5.80 12.03 9.37
CA ALA A 111 4.74 11.18 9.94
C ALA A 111 3.55 11.01 8.98
N ALA A 112 3.19 12.07 8.25
CA ALA A 112 2.11 12.05 7.28
C ALA A 112 2.45 11.12 6.10
N GLU A 113 3.67 11.20 5.57
CA GLU A 113 4.10 10.31 4.47
C GLU A 113 4.11 8.84 4.88
N ILE A 114 4.56 8.51 6.09
CA ILE A 114 4.50 7.14 6.62
C ILE A 114 3.05 6.68 6.76
N ARG A 115 2.18 7.52 7.33
CA ARG A 115 0.75 7.21 7.47
C ARG A 115 0.09 6.96 6.12
N ASP A 116 0.36 7.81 5.14
CA ASP A 116 -0.23 7.72 3.81
C ASP A 116 0.30 6.48 3.08
N ALA A 117 1.60 6.19 3.14
CA ALA A 117 2.19 4.97 2.58
C ALA A 117 1.55 3.69 3.14
N LEU A 118 1.23 3.67 4.43
CA LEU A 118 0.55 2.54 5.06
C LEU A 118 -0.93 2.44 4.61
N ARG A 119 -1.61 3.56 4.37
CA ARG A 119 -2.99 3.57 3.85
C ARG A 119 -3.04 3.08 2.40
N GLU A 120 -2.13 3.58 1.57
CA GLU A 120 -2.03 3.20 0.15
C GLU A 120 -1.58 1.75 -0.06
N SER A 121 -0.92 1.15 0.93
CA SER A 121 -0.56 -0.27 0.90
C SER A 121 -1.63 -1.21 1.44
N GLY A 122 -2.79 -0.67 1.83
CA GLY A 122 -3.94 -1.43 2.32
C GLY A 122 -4.59 -2.29 1.23
N ASN A 123 -5.06 -3.48 1.61
CA ASN A 123 -5.67 -4.42 0.66
C ASN A 123 -7.13 -4.11 0.28
N MET A 124 -7.69 -2.98 0.72
CA MET A 124 -9.06 -2.58 0.40
C MET A 124 -9.08 -1.65 -0.82
N THR A 125 -9.63 -2.14 -1.94
CA THR A 125 -9.75 -1.34 -3.19
C THR A 125 -10.77 -0.21 -3.09
N SER A 126 -11.68 -0.26 -2.11
CA SER A 126 -12.65 0.79 -1.82
C SER A 126 -12.77 0.94 -0.30
N PRO A 127 -12.04 1.92 0.29
CA PRO A 127 -12.03 2.11 1.72
C PRO A 127 -13.44 2.25 2.32
N ASN A 128 -13.65 1.68 3.51
CA ASN A 128 -14.96 1.66 4.15
C ASN A 128 -14.87 1.72 5.67
N ASN A 129 -15.99 1.95 6.34
CA ASN A 129 -16.04 2.15 7.80
C ASN A 129 -15.79 0.88 8.64
N ASN A 130 -15.73 -0.31 8.03
CA ASN A 130 -15.45 -1.55 8.75
C ASN A 130 -13.96 -1.89 8.75
N TYR A 131 -13.27 -1.66 7.62
CA TYR A 131 -11.89 -2.07 7.40
C TYR A 131 -10.93 -0.91 7.16
N GLY A 132 -11.43 0.33 7.03
CA GLY A 132 -10.61 1.43 6.54
C GLY A 132 -10.07 1.12 5.15
N TYR A 133 -8.76 1.28 5.02
CA TYR A 133 -7.96 0.93 3.85
C TYR A 133 -7.54 -0.55 3.85
N GLY A 134 -7.90 -1.32 4.89
CA GLY A 134 -7.64 -2.76 4.98
C GLY A 134 -6.36 -3.10 5.74
N ILE A 135 -5.82 -4.28 5.45
CA ILE A 135 -4.57 -4.76 6.06
C ILE A 135 -3.41 -4.25 5.18
N PRO A 136 -2.45 -3.48 5.74
CA PRO A 136 -1.37 -2.92 4.95
C PRO A 136 -0.31 -3.95 4.58
N ASN A 137 0.31 -3.78 3.42
CA ASN A 137 1.48 -4.55 2.98
C ASN A 137 2.77 -3.73 3.18
N PHE A 138 3.76 -4.29 3.87
CA PHE A 138 5.01 -3.58 4.17
C PHE A 138 5.80 -3.22 2.92
N MET A 139 5.89 -4.17 1.98
CA MET A 139 6.65 -3.99 0.75
C MET A 139 6.03 -2.88 -0.11
N MET A 140 4.72 -2.93 -0.31
CA MET A 140 4.02 -1.88 -1.08
C MET A 140 4.13 -0.50 -0.42
N ALA A 141 4.15 -0.42 0.92
CA ALA A 141 4.35 0.85 1.62
C ALA A 141 5.79 1.39 1.43
N LEU A 142 6.78 0.50 1.45
CA LEU A 142 8.18 0.84 1.18
C LEU A 142 8.34 1.35 -0.26
N ASP A 143 7.73 0.66 -1.21
CA ASP A 143 7.72 1.04 -2.62
C ASP A 143 7.07 2.40 -2.81
N TYR A 144 5.89 2.61 -2.23
CA TYR A 144 5.19 3.89 -2.29
C TYR A 144 6.10 5.06 -1.87
N LEU A 145 6.84 4.92 -0.76
CA LEU A 145 7.78 5.94 -0.30
C LEU A 145 8.98 6.11 -1.23
N PHE A 146 9.52 5.01 -1.77
CA PHE A 146 10.57 5.06 -2.78
C PHE A 146 10.12 5.88 -4.00
N TRP A 147 8.94 5.58 -4.54
CA TRP A 147 8.40 6.26 -5.72
C TRP A 147 8.09 7.73 -5.44
N LYS A 148 7.50 8.04 -4.29
CA LYS A 148 7.16 9.40 -3.90
C LYS A 148 8.39 10.30 -3.77
N ASN A 149 9.45 9.80 -3.13
CA ASN A 149 10.62 10.59 -2.74
C ASN A 149 11.70 10.70 -3.84
N ASN A 150 11.64 9.86 -4.87
CA ASN A 150 12.62 9.89 -5.97
C ASN A 150 12.19 10.80 -7.12
N SER A 151 13.19 11.38 -7.79
CA SER A 151 13.00 12.26 -8.94
C SER A 151 12.54 11.48 -10.18
N ASP A 152 11.86 12.18 -11.08
CA ASP A 152 11.39 11.60 -12.35
C ASP A 152 12.50 10.96 -13.16
N PHE A 153 13.76 11.39 -13.00
CA PHE A 153 14.91 10.75 -13.64
C PHE A 153 15.14 9.30 -13.16
N VAL A 154 15.10 9.06 -11.85
CA VAL A 154 15.25 7.72 -11.25
C VAL A 154 14.07 6.85 -11.67
N ILE A 155 12.87 7.43 -11.69
CA ILE A 155 11.62 6.79 -12.10
C ILE A 155 11.65 6.41 -13.58
N ASN A 156 12.13 7.30 -14.46
CA ASN A 156 12.29 7.01 -15.88
C ASN A 156 13.31 5.90 -16.17
N SER A 157 14.23 5.62 -15.23
CA SER A 157 15.14 4.47 -15.32
C SER A 157 14.49 3.13 -14.92
N ALA A 158 13.26 3.17 -14.40
CA ALA A 158 12.57 2.00 -13.88
C ALA A 158 11.90 1.15 -14.96
N LEU A 159 11.76 1.67 -16.19
CA LEU A 159 11.35 0.92 -17.36
C LEU A 159 12.43 1.03 -18.43
N SER A 160 13.06 -0.09 -18.76
CA SER A 160 14.05 -0.18 -19.83
C SER A 160 13.63 -1.20 -20.87
N VAL A 161 13.63 -0.81 -22.13
CA VAL A 161 13.30 -1.67 -23.28
C VAL A 161 14.53 -1.78 -24.15
N PHE A 162 15.03 -2.99 -24.38
CA PHE A 162 16.25 -3.22 -25.15
C PHE A 162 16.19 -4.54 -25.96
N PRO A 163 16.90 -4.62 -27.10
CA PRO A 163 17.54 -3.50 -27.77
C PRO A 163 16.49 -2.47 -28.24
N ASN A 164 16.88 -1.20 -28.32
CA ASN A 164 16.00 -0.14 -28.80
C ASN A 164 16.85 0.90 -29.56
N PRO A 165 16.80 0.93 -30.90
CA PRO A 165 15.89 0.18 -31.78
C PRO A 165 16.11 -1.36 -31.77
N SER A 166 15.09 -2.15 -32.13
CA SER A 166 15.14 -3.62 -32.26
C SER A 166 14.65 -4.09 -33.63
N ASN A 167 15.22 -5.17 -34.14
CA ASN A 167 14.74 -5.91 -35.31
C ASN A 167 14.26 -7.34 -34.95
N GLY A 168 14.15 -7.67 -33.66
CA GLY A 168 13.91 -9.03 -33.20
C GLY A 168 13.42 -9.07 -31.76
N ASN A 169 13.93 -10.05 -31.00
CA ASN A 169 13.54 -10.26 -29.61
C ASN A 169 13.84 -9.02 -28.76
N VAL A 170 12.84 -8.61 -27.99
CA VAL A 170 12.89 -7.47 -27.07
C VAL A 170 12.90 -8.01 -25.65
N LYS A 171 13.61 -7.33 -24.76
CA LYS A 171 13.52 -7.52 -23.31
C LYS A 171 13.05 -6.23 -22.66
N VAL A 172 12.13 -6.39 -21.72
CA VAL A 172 11.64 -5.31 -20.88
C VAL A 172 12.10 -5.57 -19.46
N LEU A 173 12.94 -4.67 -18.94
CA LEU A 173 13.33 -4.64 -17.54
C LEU A 173 12.50 -3.62 -16.80
N LEU A 174 11.77 -4.12 -15.82
CA LEU A 174 11.02 -3.34 -14.86
C LEU A 174 11.80 -3.36 -13.54
N LYS A 175 12.25 -2.19 -13.10
CA LYS A 175 12.82 -2.00 -11.75
C LYS A 175 11.77 -1.36 -10.86
N ILE A 176 10.57 -1.95 -10.87
CA ILE A 176 9.44 -1.52 -10.07
C ILE A 176 9.07 -2.65 -9.12
N GLU A 177 8.87 -2.35 -7.84
CA GLU A 177 8.28 -3.29 -6.89
C GLU A 177 6.78 -2.95 -6.70
N GLY A 178 5.91 -3.95 -6.93
CA GLY A 178 4.44 -3.80 -6.91
C GLY A 178 3.73 -4.01 -8.25
N ASN A 179 2.45 -3.64 -8.30
CA ASN A 179 1.62 -3.71 -9.51
C ASN A 179 1.68 -2.38 -10.28
N ALA A 180 1.77 -2.45 -11.59
CA ALA A 180 1.67 -1.30 -12.48
C ALA A 180 0.73 -1.59 -13.65
N GLU A 181 -0.01 -0.57 -14.06
CA GLU A 181 -0.79 -0.59 -15.28
C GLU A 181 0.13 -0.25 -16.45
N VAL A 182 0.11 -1.05 -17.53
CA VAL A 182 0.90 -0.78 -18.74
C VAL A 182 0.02 -0.67 -19.96
N LYS A 183 0.28 0.34 -20.78
CA LYS A 183 -0.42 0.64 -22.02
C LYS A 183 0.60 0.89 -23.13
N VAL A 184 0.44 0.24 -24.28
CA VAL A 184 1.28 0.48 -25.47
C VAL A 184 0.45 1.07 -26.58
N TYR A 185 0.95 2.15 -27.19
CA TYR A 185 0.31 2.87 -28.28
C TYR A 185 1.21 2.90 -29.51
N ASN A 186 0.60 2.93 -30.71
CA ASN A 186 1.34 3.23 -31.94
C ASN A 186 1.51 4.75 -32.15
N GLN A 187 2.23 5.14 -33.20
CA GLN A 187 2.48 6.54 -33.57
C GLN A 187 1.24 7.42 -33.84
N ILE A 188 0.06 6.80 -34.03
CA ILE A 188 -1.22 7.50 -34.24
C ILE A 188 -2.04 7.54 -32.93
N GLY A 189 -1.51 7.04 -31.82
CA GLY A 189 -2.17 7.01 -30.52
C GLY A 189 -3.17 5.87 -30.33
N LYS A 190 -3.21 4.88 -31.23
CA LYS A 190 -4.07 3.69 -31.06
C LYS A 190 -3.49 2.79 -29.97
N LEU A 191 -4.29 2.44 -28.96
CA LEU A 191 -3.94 1.45 -27.93
C LEU A 191 -3.82 0.06 -28.58
N LEU A 192 -2.67 -0.59 -28.41
CA LEU A 192 -2.36 -1.92 -28.94
C LEU A 192 -2.21 -2.99 -27.85
N TYR A 193 -1.81 -2.59 -26.65
CA TYR A 193 -1.60 -3.50 -25.52
C TYR A 193 -2.03 -2.84 -24.22
N TYR A 194 -2.66 -3.62 -23.35
CA TYR A 194 -3.08 -3.21 -22.02
C TYR A 194 -2.97 -4.39 -21.05
N ASN A 195 -2.24 -4.22 -19.95
CA ASN A 195 -2.15 -5.24 -18.92
C ASN A 195 -1.74 -4.66 -17.56
N ASN A 196 -2.03 -5.39 -16.48
CA ASN A 196 -1.45 -5.16 -15.16
C ASN A 196 -0.22 -6.05 -15.00
N ILE A 197 0.94 -5.45 -14.75
CA ILE A 197 2.23 -6.13 -14.63
C ILE A 197 2.81 -5.93 -13.24
N ASN A 198 3.75 -6.79 -12.82
CA ASN A 198 4.51 -6.62 -11.58
C ASN A 198 6.00 -6.93 -11.79
N THR A 199 6.84 -6.67 -10.78
CA THR A 199 8.31 -6.84 -10.81
C THR A 199 8.77 -8.16 -11.39
N TYR A 200 8.00 -9.22 -11.17
CA TYR A 200 8.39 -10.60 -11.45
C TYR A 200 7.71 -11.15 -12.71
N ASN A 201 6.79 -10.39 -13.31
CA ASN A 201 6.02 -10.83 -14.46
C ASN A 201 5.86 -9.69 -15.47
N SER A 202 6.91 -9.48 -16.28
CA SER A 202 6.84 -8.72 -17.53
C SER A 202 6.49 -9.59 -18.73
N ASN A 203 6.29 -10.90 -18.54
CA ASN A 203 6.37 -11.94 -19.57
C ASN A 203 5.35 -11.84 -20.72
N GLY A 204 4.44 -10.87 -20.69
CA GLY A 204 3.54 -10.59 -21.82
C GLY A 204 3.91 -9.34 -22.62
N LEU A 205 4.72 -8.43 -22.07
CA LEU A 205 5.06 -7.17 -22.72
C LEU A 205 6.28 -7.31 -23.64
N ASP A 206 7.29 -8.07 -23.22
CA ASP A 206 8.47 -8.38 -24.03
C ASP A 206 8.12 -9.25 -25.24
N GLU A 207 7.26 -10.26 -25.06
CA GLU A 207 6.71 -11.06 -26.16
C GLU A 207 5.87 -10.20 -27.11
N PHE A 208 4.98 -9.35 -26.58
CA PHE A 208 4.19 -8.44 -27.41
C PHE A 208 5.10 -7.54 -28.25
N LEU A 209 6.05 -6.83 -27.63
CA LEU A 209 6.97 -5.91 -28.33
C LEU A 209 7.93 -6.63 -29.29
N SER A 210 8.21 -7.92 -29.07
CA SER A 210 8.99 -8.72 -30.02
C SER A 210 8.24 -8.97 -31.32
N ASN A 211 6.91 -9.06 -31.27
CA ASN A 211 6.04 -9.45 -32.38
C ASN A 211 5.30 -8.29 -33.08
N VAL A 212 5.46 -7.04 -32.62
CA VAL A 212 4.88 -5.89 -33.32
C VAL A 212 5.58 -5.62 -34.66
N ASP A 213 4.85 -5.02 -35.60
CA ASP A 213 5.39 -4.58 -36.89
C ASP A 213 6.46 -3.48 -36.71
N SER A 214 7.28 -3.26 -37.74
CA SER A 214 8.24 -2.14 -37.76
C SER A 214 7.50 -0.80 -37.58
N GLY A 215 7.98 0.02 -36.65
CA GLY A 215 7.32 1.27 -36.27
C GLY A 215 7.80 1.86 -34.96
N VAL A 216 7.19 2.98 -34.58
CA VAL A 216 7.44 3.67 -33.30
C VAL A 216 6.26 3.43 -32.35
N TYR A 217 6.60 3.03 -31.13
CA TYR A 217 5.64 2.70 -30.07
C TYR A 217 5.91 3.54 -28.83
N ILE A 218 4.84 3.98 -28.18
CA ILE A 218 4.87 4.68 -26.89
C ILE A 218 4.35 3.73 -25.83
N ILE A 219 5.17 3.47 -24.82
CA ILE A 219 4.84 2.61 -23.69
C ILE A 219 4.62 3.54 -22.50
N ASN A 220 3.42 3.50 -21.94
CA ASN A 220 3.01 4.23 -20.76
C ASN A 220 2.84 3.22 -19.61
N LEU A 221 3.54 3.44 -18.51
CA LEU A 221 3.47 2.64 -17.30
C LEU A 221 3.01 3.53 -16.14
N MET A 222 1.88 3.19 -15.55
CA MET A 222 1.29 3.91 -14.41
C MET A 222 1.47 3.10 -13.13
N CYS A 223 2.16 3.69 -12.16
CA CYS A 223 2.48 3.06 -10.89
C CYS A 223 2.44 4.11 -9.77
N TYR A 224 1.67 3.86 -8.70
CA TYR A 224 1.52 4.78 -7.55
C TYR A 224 1.31 6.25 -7.96
N GLU A 225 0.34 6.51 -8.85
CA GLU A 225 0.00 7.84 -9.42
C GLU A 225 1.07 8.50 -10.30
N LYS A 226 2.22 7.85 -10.52
CA LYS A 226 3.26 8.33 -11.44
C LYS A 226 3.13 7.65 -12.80
N ASN A 227 3.36 8.43 -13.84
CA ASN A 227 3.31 7.99 -15.24
C ASN A 227 4.73 7.99 -15.83
N ILE A 228 5.17 6.83 -16.28
CA ILE A 228 6.46 6.60 -16.93
C ILE A 228 6.20 6.37 -18.41
N ILE A 229 6.79 7.21 -19.24
CA ILE A 229 6.64 7.11 -20.69
C ILE A 229 7.99 6.79 -21.31
N THR A 230 8.05 5.72 -22.10
CA THR A 230 9.23 5.39 -22.90
C THR A 230 8.86 5.13 -24.35
N LYS A 231 9.80 5.40 -25.25
CA LYS A 231 9.65 5.19 -26.69
C LYS A 231 10.40 3.93 -27.09
N PHE A 232 9.74 3.03 -27.83
CA PHE A 232 10.36 1.85 -28.45
C PHE A 232 10.29 1.95 -29.98
N ILE A 233 11.35 1.52 -30.67
CA ILE A 233 11.44 1.50 -32.13
C ILE A 233 11.70 0.06 -32.60
N LYS A 234 10.80 -0.45 -33.44
CA LYS A 234 10.98 -1.69 -34.20
C LYS A 234 11.35 -1.35 -35.65
N TYR A 235 12.36 -1.99 -36.23
CA TYR A 235 12.75 -1.79 -37.63
C TYR A 235 12.91 -3.11 -38.36
#